data_AF-A0A1A8S1L8-F1
#
_entry.id   AF-A0A1A8S1L8-F1
#
_cell.length_a   1.000
_cell.length_b   1.000
_cell.length_c   1.000
_cell.angle_alpha   90.00
_cell.angle_beta   90.00
_cell.angle_gamma   90.00
#
_symmetry.space_group_name_H-M   'P 1'
#
loop_
_entity.id
_entity.type
_entity.pdbx_description
1 polymer ?
#
loop_
_entity_poly.entity_id
_entity_poly.type
_entity_poly.pdbx_seq_one_letter_code
_entity_poly.pdbx_strand_id
1 'polypeptide(L)'
;SRPDILIEIQLTLYRMSMMGLNIHFLWIPAHYGIRGNEGVDKMAKEATINTLVQLDIHFCQREIKSIIRQEMKKKWQKQWEEERRGRWLYDIQRRVGEMRNTGRSRREEVIIARPRFGHTGLNKTLFMIGKLNTGKCDYCGEDETIDHVILQCQKYQAESRTMVHTLGQLKVKLDLVHLLRQNSKSDCFQILFWFLRETRVLGRL
;
A
#
# COMPACT_ATOMS: atom_id res chain seq x y z
N SER A 1 -7.16 22.55 -1.88
CA SER A 1 -7.44 23.99 -2.02
C SER A 1 -8.95 24.19 -2.05
N ARG A 2 -9.42 25.27 -1.42
CA ARG A 2 -10.82 25.73 -1.36
C ARG A 2 -11.01 26.92 -2.31
N PRO A 3 -11.13 26.68 -3.64
CA PRO A 3 -11.26 27.78 -4.62
C PRO A 3 -12.51 28.61 -4.38
N ASP A 4 -13.55 27.99 -3.83
CA ASP A 4 -14.79 28.63 -3.37
C ASP A 4 -14.53 29.74 -2.35
N ILE A 5 -13.75 29.46 -1.29
CA ILE A 5 -13.39 30.48 -0.28
C ILE A 5 -12.54 31.60 -0.91
N LEU A 6 -11.61 31.25 -1.80
CA LEU A 6 -10.77 32.26 -2.46
C LEU A 6 -11.60 33.22 -3.34
N ILE A 7 -12.58 32.68 -4.06
CA ILE A 7 -13.50 33.49 -4.87
C ILE A 7 -14.34 34.39 -3.95
N GLU A 8 -14.85 33.86 -2.83
CA GLU A 8 -15.61 34.65 -1.87
C GLU A 8 -14.80 35.81 -1.28
N ILE A 9 -13.53 35.56 -0.91
CA ILE A 9 -12.60 36.62 -0.46
C ILE A 9 -12.41 37.66 -1.56
N GLN A 10 -12.13 37.24 -2.80
CA GLN A 10 -11.93 38.17 -3.93
C GLN A 10 -13.16 39.04 -4.20
N LEU A 11 -14.35 38.44 -4.22
CA LEU A 11 -15.62 39.17 -4.39
C LEU A 11 -15.85 40.16 -3.25
N THR A 12 -15.49 39.79 -2.03
CA THR A 12 -15.59 40.68 -0.85
C THR A 12 -14.65 41.87 -0.98
N LEU A 13 -13.39 41.63 -1.34
CA LEU A 13 -12.42 42.71 -1.57
C LEU A 13 -12.86 43.65 -2.70
N TYR A 14 -13.41 43.10 -3.77
CA TYR A 14 -13.96 43.90 -4.87
C TYR A 14 -15.13 44.80 -4.41
N ARG A 15 -16.07 44.26 -3.62
CA ARG A 15 -17.18 45.05 -3.06
C ARG A 15 -16.68 46.18 -2.16
N MET A 16 -15.70 45.91 -1.31
CA MET A 16 -15.12 46.94 -0.43
C MET A 16 -14.41 48.03 -1.25
N SER A 17 -13.71 47.66 -2.32
CA SER A 17 -13.11 48.63 -3.24
C SER A 17 -14.16 49.50 -3.94
N MET A 18 -15.29 48.92 -4.37
CA MET A 18 -16.41 49.68 -4.96
C MET A 18 -17.06 50.66 -3.97
N MET A 19 -16.91 50.44 -2.67
CA MET A 19 -17.33 51.37 -1.61
C MET A 19 -16.29 52.46 -1.32
N GLY A 20 -15.17 52.50 -2.05
CA GLY A 20 -14.08 53.44 -1.83
C GLY A 20 -13.14 53.06 -0.67
N LEU A 21 -13.20 51.81 -0.18
CA LEU A 21 -12.30 51.33 0.86
C LEU A 21 -11.02 50.75 0.24
N ASN A 22 -9.86 51.25 0.69
CA ASN A 22 -8.55 50.72 0.31
C ASN A 22 -8.07 49.70 1.35
N ILE A 23 -7.76 48.48 0.90
CA ILE A 23 -7.32 47.37 1.77
C ILE A 23 -5.87 47.03 1.44
N HIS A 24 -5.02 46.98 2.47
CA HIS A 24 -3.62 46.61 2.36
C HIS A 24 -3.34 45.31 3.12
N PHE A 25 -2.70 44.36 2.45
CA PHE A 25 -2.21 43.13 3.07
C PHE A 25 -0.72 43.29 3.40
N LEU A 26 -0.40 43.20 4.68
CA LEU A 26 0.97 43.29 5.19
C LEU A 26 1.36 41.95 5.81
N TRP A 27 2.53 41.44 5.44
CA TRP A 27 3.10 40.27 6.08
C TRP A 27 3.89 40.69 7.32
N ILE A 28 3.75 39.94 8.40
CA ILE A 28 4.42 40.17 9.68
C ILE A 28 5.05 38.84 10.13
N PRO A 29 6.31 38.84 10.61
CA PRO A 29 6.95 37.63 11.11
C PRO A 29 6.25 37.08 12.35
N ALA A 30 6.10 35.75 12.41
CA ALA A 30 5.60 35.06 13.59
C ALA A 30 6.64 35.05 14.72
N HIS A 31 6.16 35.03 15.98
CA HIS A 31 6.98 34.84 17.19
C HIS A 31 8.12 35.86 17.39
N TYR A 32 7.91 37.11 16.95
CA TYR A 32 8.90 38.18 17.05
C TYR A 32 8.59 39.21 18.15
N GLY A 33 7.73 38.91 19.14
CA GLY A 33 7.39 39.85 20.22
C GLY A 33 6.36 40.91 19.84
N ILE A 34 5.79 40.86 18.63
CA ILE A 34 4.81 41.86 18.19
C ILE A 34 3.48 41.57 18.88
N ARG A 35 3.20 42.33 19.94
CA ARG A 35 2.06 42.15 20.86
C ARG A 35 0.72 41.86 20.16
N GLY A 36 0.42 42.57 19.06
CA GLY A 36 -0.82 42.34 18.29
C GLY A 36 -0.85 41.00 17.56
N ASN A 37 0.25 40.63 16.90
CA ASN A 37 0.38 39.35 16.19
C ASN A 37 0.35 38.17 17.17
N GLU A 38 1.04 38.29 18.30
CA GLU A 38 1.04 37.28 19.35
C GLU A 38 -0.33 37.11 20.01
N GLY A 39 -1.05 38.20 20.22
CA GLY A 39 -2.43 38.17 20.70
C GLY A 39 -3.35 37.41 19.74
N VAL A 40 -3.25 37.68 18.43
CA VAL A 40 -4.04 36.98 17.40
C VAL A 40 -3.66 35.50 17.30
N ASP A 41 -2.37 35.16 17.33
CA ASP A 41 -1.89 33.76 17.32
C ASP A 41 -2.39 32.97 18.54
N LYS A 42 -2.35 33.59 19.72
CA LYS A 42 -2.89 32.99 20.95
C LYS A 42 -4.39 32.72 20.83
N MET A 43 -5.17 33.72 20.38
CA MET A 43 -6.61 33.55 20.18
C MET A 43 -6.94 32.49 19.12
N ALA A 44 -6.19 32.45 18.01
CA ALA A 44 -6.36 31.44 16.98
C ALA A 44 -6.10 30.02 17.51
N LYS A 45 -5.07 29.84 18.34
CA LYS A 45 -4.78 28.56 19.01
C LYS A 45 -5.88 28.16 19.98
N GLU A 46 -6.35 29.08 20.82
CA GLU A 46 -7.47 28.84 21.74
C GLU A 46 -8.73 28.42 20.99
N ALA A 47 -9.01 29.02 19.83
CA ALA A 47 -10.13 28.65 18.98
C ALA A 47 -10.06 27.22 18.44
N THR A 48 -8.87 26.63 18.26
CA THR A 48 -8.74 25.22 17.82
C THR A 48 -9.19 24.20 18.87
N ILE A 49 -9.24 24.61 20.14
CA ILE A 49 -9.63 23.76 21.28
C ILE A 49 -11.14 23.89 21.56
N ASN A 50 -11.75 24.98 21.10
CA ASN A 50 -13.16 25.25 21.34
C ASN A 50 -14.05 24.31 20.53
N THR A 51 -15.03 23.68 21.19
CA THR A 51 -15.98 22.74 20.56
C THR A 51 -17.18 23.43 19.93
N LEU A 52 -17.39 24.72 20.20
CA LEU A 52 -18.47 25.50 19.61
C LEU A 52 -18.05 26.01 18.23
N VAL A 53 -18.70 25.51 17.18
CA VAL A 53 -18.53 26.01 15.82
C VAL A 53 -19.15 27.41 15.71
N GLN A 54 -18.32 28.44 15.58
CA GLN A 54 -18.75 29.83 15.46
C GLN A 54 -19.11 30.23 14.02
N LEU A 55 -18.60 29.50 13.02
CA LEU A 55 -18.81 29.73 11.59
C LEU A 55 -19.09 28.40 10.89
N ASP A 56 -20.28 28.25 10.31
CA ASP A 56 -20.64 27.09 9.50
C ASP A 56 -20.12 27.29 8.06
N ILE A 57 -18.92 26.77 7.80
CA ILE A 57 -18.35 26.71 6.46
C ILE A 57 -18.69 25.35 5.87
N HIS A 58 -19.57 25.33 4.87
CA HIS A 58 -19.92 24.10 4.19
C HIS A 58 -18.70 23.43 3.55
N PHE A 59 -18.70 22.09 3.58
CA PHE A 59 -17.67 21.29 2.93
C PHE A 59 -17.70 21.50 1.41
N CYS A 60 -16.53 21.66 0.81
CA CYS A 60 -16.42 21.57 -0.64
C CYS A 60 -16.52 20.10 -1.09
N GLN A 61 -16.85 19.89 -2.36
CA GLN A 61 -16.96 18.56 -2.95
C GLN A 61 -15.70 17.69 -2.74
N ARG A 62 -14.50 18.30 -2.72
CA ARG A 62 -13.24 17.57 -2.53
C ARG A 62 -13.10 17.05 -1.10
N GLU A 63 -13.50 17.83 -0.10
CA GLU A 63 -13.48 17.44 1.31
C GLU A 63 -14.45 16.29 1.55
N ILE A 64 -15.69 16.40 1.06
CA ILE A 64 -16.68 15.33 1.14
C ILE A 64 -16.16 14.05 0.50
N LYS A 65 -15.63 14.14 -0.74
CA LYS A 65 -15.05 12.98 -1.43
C LYS A 65 -13.88 12.37 -0.65
N SER A 66 -13.07 13.18 0.03
CA SER A 66 -11.97 12.69 0.87
C SER A 66 -12.49 11.92 2.07
N ILE A 67 -13.47 12.47 2.79
CA ILE A 67 -14.10 11.83 3.96
C ILE A 67 -14.73 10.49 3.53
N ILE A 68 -15.52 10.50 2.45
CA ILE A 68 -16.15 9.27 1.93
C ILE A 68 -15.10 8.21 1.60
N ARG A 69 -14.01 8.58 0.90
CA ARG A 69 -12.93 7.62 0.58
C ARG A 69 -12.26 7.05 1.83
N GLN A 70 -12.06 7.88 2.87
CA GLN A 70 -11.48 7.42 4.13
C GLN A 70 -12.39 6.40 4.82
N GLU A 71 -13.69 6.69 4.92
CA GLU A 71 -14.66 5.76 5.52
C GLU A 71 -14.84 4.48 4.71
N MET A 72 -14.89 4.58 3.37
CA MET A 72 -14.90 3.41 2.49
C MET A 72 -13.66 2.54 2.68
N LYS A 73 -12.47 3.15 2.78
CA LYS A 73 -11.22 2.42 3.01
C LYS A 73 -11.21 1.74 4.37
N LYS A 74 -11.71 2.39 5.43
CA LYS A 74 -11.86 1.78 6.76
C LYS A 74 -12.79 0.58 6.72
N LYS A 75 -13.95 0.71 6.07
CA LYS A 75 -14.91 -0.39 5.91
C LYS A 75 -14.31 -1.55 5.11
N TRP A 76 -13.60 -1.25 4.03
CA TRP A 76 -12.91 -2.26 3.22
C TRP A 76 -11.80 -2.96 4.00
N GLN A 77 -11.01 -2.22 4.78
CA GLN A 77 -9.98 -2.80 5.64
C GLN A 77 -10.58 -3.75 6.69
N LYS A 78 -11.67 -3.35 7.34
CA LYS A 78 -12.38 -4.20 8.30
C LYS A 78 -12.89 -5.49 7.66
N GLN A 79 -13.53 -5.39 6.48
CA GLN A 79 -13.95 -6.57 5.72
C GLN A 79 -12.77 -7.47 5.36
N TRP A 80 -11.62 -6.88 4.99
CA TRP A 80 -10.42 -7.65 4.66
C TRP A 80 -9.84 -8.42 5.85
N GLU A 81 -9.91 -7.85 7.05
CA GLU A 81 -9.46 -8.50 8.28
C GLU A 81 -10.38 -9.67 8.70
N GLU A 82 -11.70 -9.49 8.54
CA GLU A 82 -12.75 -10.43 8.96
C GLU A 82 -13.01 -11.56 7.94
N GLU A 83 -12.66 -11.36 6.66
CA GLU A 83 -12.90 -12.33 5.60
C GLU A 83 -12.11 -13.63 5.79
N ARG A 84 -12.76 -14.76 5.51
CA ARG A 84 -12.20 -16.11 5.62
C ARG A 84 -11.55 -16.58 4.33
N ARG A 85 -11.92 -16.01 3.18
CA ARG A 85 -11.32 -16.30 1.87
C ARG A 85 -10.10 -15.41 1.63
N GLY A 86 -9.17 -15.88 0.78
CA GLY A 86 -8.00 -15.08 0.41
C GLY A 86 -6.96 -14.88 1.52
N ARG A 87 -6.98 -15.70 2.58
CA ARG A 87 -6.07 -15.58 3.73
C ARG A 87 -4.60 -15.61 3.37
N TRP A 88 -4.25 -16.38 2.34
CA TRP A 88 -2.90 -16.39 1.77
C TRP A 88 -2.43 -14.99 1.35
N LEU A 89 -3.26 -14.27 0.57
CA LEU A 89 -2.95 -12.90 0.17
C LEU A 89 -2.98 -11.96 1.38
N TYR A 90 -3.88 -12.16 2.35
CA TYR A 90 -3.93 -11.36 3.58
C TYR A 90 -2.63 -11.45 4.37
N ASP A 91 -2.06 -12.66 4.50
CA ASP A 91 -0.80 -12.88 5.20
C ASP A 91 0.36 -12.16 4.50
N ILE A 92 0.29 -11.97 3.18
CA ILE A 92 1.28 -11.22 2.41
C ILE A 92 1.00 -9.71 2.45
N GLN A 93 -0.26 -9.30 2.31
CA GLN A 93 -0.74 -7.92 2.23
C GLN A 93 -1.93 -7.69 3.18
N ARG A 94 -1.61 -7.23 4.38
CA ARG A 94 -2.63 -6.96 5.41
C ARG A 94 -3.40 -5.66 5.18
N ARG A 95 -2.83 -4.69 4.47
CA ARG A 95 -3.46 -3.38 4.24
C ARG A 95 -4.05 -3.27 2.85
N VAL A 96 -5.31 -2.86 2.77
CA VAL A 96 -6.00 -2.60 1.50
C VAL A 96 -5.42 -1.36 0.81
N GLY A 97 -5.29 -1.45 -0.52
CA GLY A 97 -4.74 -0.37 -1.35
C GLY A 97 -3.24 -0.11 -1.17
N GLU A 98 -2.50 -0.98 -0.48
CA GLU A 98 -1.04 -0.93 -0.45
C GLU A 98 -0.51 -1.31 -1.84
N MET A 99 0.18 -0.37 -2.50
CA MET A 99 0.78 -0.59 -3.81
C MET A 99 2.28 -0.80 -3.65
N ARG A 100 2.80 -1.88 -4.26
CA ARG A 100 4.24 -2.15 -4.27
C ARG A 100 4.84 -1.57 -5.54
N ASN A 101 5.70 -0.57 -5.41
CA ASN A 101 6.44 -0.05 -6.57
C ASN A 101 7.56 -1.01 -6.94
N THR A 102 7.32 -1.76 -8.01
CA THR A 102 8.18 -2.86 -8.44
C THR A 102 9.29 -2.42 -9.39
N GLY A 103 9.10 -1.35 -10.17
CA GLY A 103 10.08 -0.88 -11.16
C GLY A 103 10.51 -1.96 -12.17
N ARG A 104 9.65 -2.95 -12.42
CA ARG A 104 9.93 -4.15 -13.22
C ARG A 104 9.16 -4.14 -14.54
N SER A 105 9.55 -5.05 -15.42
CA SER A 105 8.73 -5.32 -16.61
C SER A 105 7.38 -5.93 -16.21
N ARG A 106 6.37 -5.71 -17.04
CA ARG A 106 5.04 -6.32 -16.87
C ARG A 106 5.10 -7.84 -16.69
N ARG A 107 6.00 -8.52 -17.41
CA ARG A 107 6.15 -9.99 -17.35
C ARG A 107 6.57 -10.44 -15.95
N GLU A 108 7.54 -9.77 -15.35
CA GLU A 108 8.01 -10.10 -14.02
C GLU A 108 6.95 -9.78 -12.96
N GLU A 109 6.19 -8.69 -13.11
CA GLU A 109 5.08 -8.39 -12.20
C GLU A 109 4.02 -9.49 -12.19
N VAL A 110 3.67 -10.04 -13.36
CA VAL A 110 2.71 -11.14 -13.48
C VAL A 110 3.23 -12.39 -12.77
N ILE A 111 4.48 -12.77 -13.04
CA ILE A 111 5.14 -13.93 -12.41
C ILE A 111 5.09 -13.84 -10.89
N ILE A 112 5.17 -12.63 -10.32
CA ILE A 112 5.24 -12.41 -8.87
C ILE A 112 3.84 -12.28 -8.27
N ALA A 113 2.92 -11.66 -9.00
CA ALA A 113 1.53 -11.54 -8.60
C ALA A 113 0.91 -12.93 -8.39
N ARG A 114 1.18 -13.87 -9.29
CA ARG A 114 0.64 -15.23 -9.24
C ARG A 114 0.90 -16.00 -7.94
N PRO A 115 2.15 -16.16 -7.46
CA PRO A 115 2.40 -16.76 -6.15
C PRO A 115 1.85 -15.92 -5.01
N ARG A 116 1.76 -14.59 -5.11
CA ARG A 116 1.11 -13.75 -4.07
C ARG A 116 -0.40 -13.97 -3.98
N PHE A 117 -1.07 -14.16 -5.11
CA PHE A 117 -2.49 -14.51 -5.13
C PHE A 117 -2.75 -15.99 -4.82
N GLY A 118 -1.71 -16.83 -4.78
CA GLY A 118 -1.85 -18.28 -4.66
C GLY A 118 -2.40 -18.91 -5.95
N HIS A 119 -2.29 -18.20 -7.08
CA HIS A 119 -2.76 -18.62 -8.39
C HIS A 119 -1.57 -18.88 -9.31
N THR A 120 -0.93 -20.03 -9.11
CA THR A 120 0.24 -20.46 -9.88
C THR A 120 -0.16 -21.49 -10.93
N GLY A 121 0.69 -21.74 -11.92
CA GLY A 121 0.56 -22.90 -12.82
C GLY A 121 1.20 -24.18 -12.27
N LEU A 122 1.32 -24.30 -10.94
CA LEU A 122 1.76 -25.53 -10.27
C LEU A 122 0.62 -26.53 -10.15
N ASN A 123 0.97 -27.82 -10.05
CA ASN A 123 0.02 -28.92 -10.20
C ASN A 123 -1.12 -28.82 -9.17
N LYS A 124 -0.85 -28.44 -7.92
CA LYS A 124 -1.91 -28.26 -6.91
C LYS A 124 -2.96 -27.24 -7.33
N THR A 125 -2.51 -26.10 -7.88
CA THR A 125 -3.43 -25.05 -8.34
C THR A 125 -4.20 -25.51 -9.57
N LEU A 126 -3.51 -26.13 -10.53
CA LEU A 126 -4.12 -26.65 -11.76
C LEU A 126 -5.14 -27.77 -11.48
N PHE A 127 -4.91 -28.61 -10.49
CA PHE A 127 -5.85 -29.61 -10.01
C PHE A 127 -7.11 -28.97 -9.41
N MET A 128 -6.95 -27.96 -8.54
CA MET A 128 -8.10 -27.26 -7.94
C MET A 128 -9.02 -26.61 -8.98
N ILE A 129 -8.47 -26.18 -10.12
CA ILE A 129 -9.26 -25.59 -11.23
C ILE A 129 -9.64 -26.61 -12.32
N GLY A 130 -9.41 -27.91 -12.10
CA GLY A 130 -9.79 -29.00 -13.01
C GLY A 130 -8.99 -29.08 -14.31
N LYS A 131 -7.79 -28.49 -14.36
CA LYS A 131 -6.88 -28.56 -15.52
C LYS A 131 -5.96 -29.78 -15.49
N LEU A 132 -5.71 -30.33 -14.31
CA LEU A 132 -4.96 -31.57 -14.12
C LEU A 132 -5.77 -32.55 -13.27
N ASN A 133 -5.49 -33.84 -13.44
CA ASN A 133 -6.12 -34.91 -12.68
C ASN A 133 -5.48 -35.11 -11.29
N THR A 134 -4.29 -34.55 -11.06
CA THR A 134 -3.57 -34.67 -9.79
C THR A 134 -2.90 -33.34 -9.43
N GLY A 135 -2.84 -33.05 -8.13
CA GLY A 135 -2.14 -31.90 -7.59
C GLY A 135 -0.69 -32.17 -7.17
N LYS A 136 -0.17 -33.36 -7.47
CA LYS A 136 1.10 -33.86 -6.93
C LYS A 136 2.29 -33.45 -7.78
N CYS A 137 3.46 -33.35 -7.17
CA CYS A 137 4.74 -33.10 -7.82
C CYS A 137 5.17 -34.38 -8.54
N ASP A 138 5.54 -34.24 -9.82
CA ASP A 138 5.95 -35.38 -10.65
C ASP A 138 7.25 -36.05 -10.19
N TYR A 139 8.04 -35.36 -9.35
CA TYR A 139 9.33 -35.88 -8.86
C TYR A 139 9.22 -36.61 -7.52
N CYS A 140 8.55 -36.03 -6.53
CA CYS A 140 8.51 -36.56 -5.16
C CYS A 140 7.12 -36.99 -4.68
N GLY A 141 6.06 -36.78 -5.46
CA GLY A 141 4.71 -37.25 -5.14
C GLY A 141 3.93 -36.47 -4.07
N GLU A 142 4.54 -35.44 -3.48
CA GLU A 142 3.91 -34.50 -2.55
C GLU A 142 3.02 -33.48 -3.27
N ASP A 143 2.12 -32.79 -2.55
CA ASP A 143 1.31 -31.72 -3.13
C ASP A 143 2.19 -30.58 -3.67
N GLU A 144 2.12 -30.31 -4.97
CA GLU A 144 2.97 -29.31 -5.62
C GLU A 144 2.42 -27.89 -5.42
N THR A 145 2.75 -27.32 -4.26
CA THR A 145 2.49 -25.93 -3.90
C THR A 145 3.73 -25.06 -4.13
N ILE A 146 3.56 -23.74 -4.08
CA ILE A 146 4.69 -22.80 -4.15
C ILE A 146 5.65 -22.98 -2.97
N ASP A 147 5.11 -23.31 -1.78
CA ASP A 147 5.88 -23.62 -0.58
C ASP A 147 6.70 -24.90 -0.77
N HIS A 148 6.05 -25.94 -1.30
CA HIS A 148 6.73 -27.18 -1.66
C HIS A 148 7.88 -26.94 -2.64
N VAL A 149 7.62 -26.24 -3.75
CA VAL A 149 8.62 -26.01 -4.81
C VAL A 149 9.83 -25.24 -4.28
N ILE A 150 9.62 -24.23 -3.43
CA ILE A 150 10.70 -23.36 -2.95
C ILE A 150 11.48 -24.00 -1.78
N LEU A 151 10.79 -24.69 -0.87
CA LEU A 151 11.35 -25.07 0.44
C LEU A 151 11.53 -26.58 0.65
N GLN A 152 10.78 -27.42 -0.06
CA GLN A 152 10.64 -28.85 0.29
C GLN A 152 10.93 -29.81 -0.86
N CYS A 153 10.84 -29.36 -2.11
CA CYS A 153 10.92 -30.21 -3.28
C CYS A 153 12.33 -30.78 -3.47
N GLN A 154 12.43 -32.12 -3.47
CA GLN A 154 13.70 -32.82 -3.66
C GLN A 154 14.37 -32.48 -5.01
N LYS A 155 13.57 -32.17 -6.03
CA LYS A 155 14.05 -31.77 -7.36
C LYS A 155 14.89 -30.49 -7.31
N TYR A 156 14.51 -29.51 -6.47
CA TYR A 156 15.13 -28.18 -6.42
C TYR A 156 15.97 -27.98 -5.16
N GLN A 157 16.41 -29.08 -4.54
CA GLN A 157 17.05 -29.04 -3.23
C GLN A 157 18.41 -28.31 -3.28
N ALA A 158 19.15 -28.39 -4.38
CA ALA A 158 20.44 -27.73 -4.53
C ALA A 158 20.27 -26.20 -4.55
N GLU A 159 19.39 -25.69 -5.41
CA GLU A 159 19.08 -24.27 -5.53
C GLU A 159 18.44 -23.72 -4.26
N SER A 160 17.57 -24.51 -3.61
CA SER A 160 16.95 -24.15 -2.34
C SER A 160 18.02 -23.99 -1.24
N ARG A 161 18.98 -24.92 -1.14
CA ARG A 161 20.09 -24.79 -0.17
C ARG A 161 20.93 -23.54 -0.42
N THR A 162 21.26 -23.22 -1.67
CA THR A 162 21.99 -21.99 -2.01
C THR A 162 21.19 -20.75 -1.60
N MET A 163 19.89 -20.71 -1.94
CA MET A 163 18.99 -19.63 -1.58
C MET A 163 18.92 -19.44 -0.05
N VAL A 164 18.73 -20.51 0.71
CA VAL A 164 18.65 -20.49 2.18
C VAL A 164 19.96 -20.04 2.80
N HIS A 165 21.11 -20.51 2.28
CA HIS A 165 22.42 -20.09 2.75
C HIS A 165 22.61 -18.58 2.56
N THR A 166 22.30 -18.04 1.37
CA THR A 166 22.41 -16.59 1.09
C THR A 166 21.45 -15.77 1.96
N LEU A 167 20.22 -16.24 2.18
CA LEU A 167 19.27 -15.57 3.09
C LEU A 167 19.76 -15.59 4.55
N GLY A 168 20.39 -16.69 4.97
CA GLY A 168 21.01 -16.83 6.30
C GLY A 168 22.14 -15.84 6.55
N GLN A 169 22.96 -15.57 5.53
CA GLN A 169 24.01 -14.53 5.60
C GLN A 169 23.43 -13.12 5.81
N LEU A 170 22.22 -12.87 5.31
CA LEU A 170 21.49 -11.62 5.51
C LEU A 170 20.71 -11.57 6.84
N LYS A 171 20.83 -12.60 7.70
CA LYS A 171 20.07 -12.76 8.97
C LYS A 171 18.55 -12.71 8.78
N VAL A 172 18.06 -13.15 7.62
CA VAL A 172 16.63 -13.17 7.30
C VAL A 172 16.07 -14.54 7.62
N LYS A 173 14.98 -14.59 8.40
CA LYS A 173 14.25 -15.84 8.65
C LYS A 173 13.61 -16.31 7.34
N LEU A 174 13.83 -17.58 7.00
CA LEU A 174 13.19 -18.22 5.85
C LEU A 174 11.70 -18.41 6.14
N ASP A 175 10.88 -17.55 5.53
CA ASP A 175 9.43 -17.63 5.53
C ASP A 175 8.94 -17.16 4.16
N LEU A 176 8.22 -18.01 3.44
CA LEU A 176 7.74 -17.70 2.09
C LEU A 176 6.84 -16.45 2.08
N VAL A 177 6.01 -16.27 3.11
CA VAL A 177 5.15 -15.09 3.24
C VAL A 177 6.00 -13.83 3.37
N HIS A 178 7.06 -13.91 4.18
CA HIS A 178 8.01 -12.81 4.33
C HIS A 178 8.67 -12.47 3.00
N LEU A 179 9.20 -13.47 2.27
CA LEU A 179 9.85 -13.26 0.96
C LEU A 179 8.90 -12.63 -0.06
N LEU A 180 7.66 -13.11 -0.15
CA LEU A 180 6.66 -12.60 -1.09
C LEU A 180 6.13 -11.22 -0.71
N ARG A 181 6.15 -10.86 0.58
CA ARG A 181 5.76 -9.53 1.06
C ARG A 181 6.77 -8.46 0.63
N GLN A 182 8.04 -8.81 0.54
CA GLN A 182 9.11 -7.86 0.25
C GLN A 182 8.91 -7.13 -1.09
N ASN A 183 9.45 -5.91 -1.15
CA ASN A 183 9.47 -5.16 -2.41
C ASN A 183 10.46 -5.79 -3.39
N SER A 184 10.24 -5.57 -4.68
CA SER A 184 11.09 -6.08 -5.77
C SER A 184 12.57 -5.80 -5.59
N LYS A 185 12.90 -4.62 -5.06
CA LYS A 185 14.27 -4.14 -4.89
C LYS A 185 14.98 -4.74 -3.68
N SER A 186 14.30 -5.49 -2.81
CA SER A 186 14.96 -6.08 -1.65
C SER A 186 15.86 -7.25 -2.06
N ASP A 187 16.96 -7.43 -1.35
CA ASP A 187 17.87 -8.55 -1.58
C ASP A 187 17.16 -9.90 -1.42
N CYS A 188 16.28 -10.00 -0.42
CA CYS A 188 15.44 -11.18 -0.18
C CYS A 188 14.62 -11.56 -1.41
N PHE A 189 14.01 -10.55 -2.04
CA PHE A 189 13.20 -10.77 -3.22
C PHE A 189 14.07 -11.16 -4.42
N GLN A 190 15.23 -10.51 -4.60
CA GLN A 190 16.16 -10.82 -5.69
C GLN A 190 16.69 -12.26 -5.58
N ILE A 191 16.97 -12.73 -4.37
CA ILE A 191 17.36 -14.10 -4.08
C ILE A 191 16.24 -15.09 -4.43
N LEU A 192 15.00 -14.81 -4.06
CA LEU A 192 13.85 -15.61 -4.48
C LEU A 192 13.69 -15.62 -6.01
N PHE A 193 13.84 -14.46 -6.65
CA PHE A 193 13.71 -14.32 -8.10
C PHE A 193 14.79 -15.10 -8.84
N TRP A 194 16.04 -15.07 -8.34
CA TRP A 194 17.13 -15.91 -8.82
C TRP A 194 16.76 -17.39 -8.73
N PHE A 195 16.28 -17.88 -7.57
CA PHE A 195 15.85 -19.26 -7.40
C PHE A 195 14.81 -19.67 -8.44
N LEU A 196 13.76 -18.87 -8.63
CA LEU A 196 12.70 -19.15 -9.59
C LEU A 196 13.23 -19.22 -11.03
N ARG A 197 14.23 -18.39 -11.36
CA ARG A 197 14.85 -18.35 -12.68
C ARG A 197 15.71 -19.57 -12.94
N GLU A 198 16.59 -19.92 -12.01
CA GLU A 198 17.51 -21.06 -12.16
C GLU A 198 16.75 -22.38 -12.24
N THR A 199 15.72 -22.55 -11.41
CA THR A 199 14.85 -23.74 -11.42
C THR A 199 13.89 -23.81 -12.62
N ARG A 200 13.85 -22.76 -13.46
CA ARG A 200 12.91 -22.57 -14.59
C ARG A 200 11.42 -22.62 -14.19
N VAL A 201 11.14 -22.53 -12.88
CA VAL A 201 9.77 -22.54 -12.33
C VAL A 201 9.01 -21.29 -12.79
N LEU A 202 9.69 -20.18 -13.12
CA LEU A 202 9.07 -18.97 -13.69
C LEU A 202 8.12 -19.26 -14.86
N GLY A 203 8.41 -20.26 -15.71
CA GLY A 203 7.54 -20.60 -16.84
C GLY A 203 6.21 -21.23 -16.43
N ARG A 204 6.13 -21.74 -15.20
CA ARG A 204 4.96 -22.36 -14.59
C ARG A 204 4.30 -21.42 -13.56
N LEU A 205 4.86 -20.25 -13.31
CA LEU A 205 4.24 -19.20 -12.50
C LEU A 205 3.54 -18.26 -13.46
#